data_AF-A0A212IDR1-F1
#
_entry.id   AF-A0A212IDR1-F1
#
_cell.length_a   1.000
_cell.length_b   1.000
_cell.length_c   1.000
_cell.angle_alpha   90.00
_cell.angle_beta   90.00
_cell.angle_gamma   90.00
#
_symmetry.space_group_name_H-M   'P 1'
#
loop_
_entity.id
_entity.type
_entity.pdbx_description
1 polymer ?
#
loop_
_entity_poly.entity_id
_entity_poly.type
_entity_poly.pdbx_seq_one_letter_code
_entity_poly.pdbx_strand_id
1 'polypeptide(L)'
;MALDAVEGGKYLTTIKAATAAEVCHIDIARLFKVAEKDPSVAAAVIKFLCRDNGFIVEKLRRYANKHAEARIAAFLVEFYEMHLRIGRPETTLHLPFSREEIASYLDLKIETVSRSFKSLEQQNLITLHRVRTVTLNSYLGLKGFS
;
A
#
# COMPACT_ATOMS: atom_id res chain seq x y z
N MET A 1 4.20 11.17 -3.15
CA MET A 1 5.39 10.29 -3.11
C MET A 1 6.54 11.11 -3.63
N ALA A 2 7.71 11.07 -2.98
CA ALA A 2 8.85 11.98 -3.16
C ALA A 2 9.32 12.25 -4.61
N LEU A 3 8.86 11.45 -5.59
CA LEU A 3 9.10 11.68 -7.00
C LEU A 3 8.45 12.96 -7.54
N ASP A 4 7.33 13.39 -6.95
CA ASP A 4 6.62 14.63 -7.30
C ASP A 4 7.49 15.89 -7.08
N ALA A 5 8.42 15.84 -6.13
CA ALA A 5 9.34 16.93 -5.82
C ALA A 5 10.63 16.92 -6.66
N VAL A 6 10.89 15.90 -7.49
CA VAL A 6 12.16 15.77 -8.24
C VAL A 6 12.30 16.83 -9.33
N GLU A 7 11.22 17.19 -10.02
CA GLU A 7 11.26 18.12 -11.15
C GLU A 7 11.07 19.60 -10.74
N GLY A 8 10.53 19.87 -9.53
CA GLY A 8 10.15 21.23 -9.14
C GLY A 8 10.23 21.58 -7.65
N GLY A 9 10.78 20.70 -6.81
CA GLY A 9 10.94 20.93 -5.37
C GLY A 9 9.63 21.06 -4.59
N LYS A 10 8.49 20.74 -5.21
CA LYS A 10 7.15 20.82 -4.60
C LYS A 10 6.59 19.44 -4.37
N TYR A 11 6.24 19.15 -3.12
CA TYR A 11 5.49 17.95 -2.78
C TYR A 11 4.01 18.18 -3.08
N LEU A 12 3.42 17.34 -3.94
CA LEU A 12 1.98 17.39 -4.25
C LEU A 12 1.14 16.69 -3.19
N THR A 13 1.79 15.96 -2.30
CA THR A 13 1.15 15.08 -1.33
C THR A 13 1.77 15.26 0.05
N THR A 14 0.94 15.11 1.07
CA THR A 14 1.41 14.96 2.45
C THR A 14 1.52 13.48 2.79
N ILE A 15 2.41 13.16 3.72
CA ILE A 15 2.57 11.81 4.24
C ILE A 15 2.49 11.86 5.76
N LYS A 16 1.89 10.83 6.36
CA LYS A 16 1.80 10.66 7.80
C LYS A 16 2.20 9.23 8.13
N ALA A 17 3.07 9.06 9.13
CA ALA A 17 3.42 7.74 9.62
C ALA A 17 2.22 7.10 10.34
N ALA A 18 1.87 5.88 9.95
CA ALA A 18 0.79 5.12 10.58
C ALA A 18 1.19 4.52 11.95
N THR A 19 2.51 4.37 12.18
CA THR A 19 3.11 3.90 13.43
C THR A 19 4.43 4.63 13.65
N ALA A 20 5.13 4.35 14.76
CA ALA A 20 6.51 4.79 14.94
C ALA A 20 7.37 4.28 13.77
N ALA A 21 8.13 5.17 13.14
CA ALA A 21 8.91 4.87 11.94
C ALA A 21 10.28 5.55 12.01
N GLU A 22 11.30 4.86 11.53
CA GLU A 22 12.60 5.43 11.24
C GLU A 22 12.67 5.82 9.76
N VAL A 23 13.20 7.00 9.48
CA VAL A 23 13.25 7.55 8.13
C VAL A 23 14.70 7.88 7.78
N CYS A 24 15.15 7.36 6.63
CA CYS A 24 16.41 7.76 6.02
C CYS A 24 16.13 8.88 5.00
N HIS A 25 16.57 10.09 5.30
CA HIS A 25 16.47 11.21 4.37
C HIS A 25 17.63 11.17 3.37
N ILE A 26 17.29 11.14 2.08
CA ILE A 26 18.26 11.18 0.99
C ILE A 26 18.15 12.53 0.29
N ASP A 27 19.22 13.31 0.30
CA ASP A 27 19.32 14.54 -0.47
C ASP A 27 19.36 14.23 -1.97
N ILE A 28 18.35 14.69 -2.70
CA ILE A 28 18.18 14.38 -4.12
C ILE A 28 19.30 14.98 -4.99
N ALA A 29 19.79 16.18 -4.64
CA ALA A 29 20.86 16.83 -5.38
C ALA A 29 22.18 16.08 -5.21
N ARG A 30 22.45 15.56 -4.00
CA ARG A 30 23.58 14.67 -3.75
C ARG A 30 23.44 13.34 -4.49
N LEU A 31 22.24 12.76 -4.53
CA LEU A 31 21.98 11.52 -5.25
C LEU A 31 22.28 11.67 -6.75
N PHE A 32 21.82 12.76 -7.39
CA PHE A 32 22.11 13.02 -8.80
C PHE A 32 23.61 13.18 -9.08
N LYS A 33 24.33 13.95 -8.25
CA LYS A 33 25.80 14.10 -8.38
C LYS A 33 26.56 12.78 -8.28
N VAL A 34 26.06 11.83 -7.49
CA VAL A 34 26.66 10.49 -7.38
C VAL A 34 26.29 9.65 -8.61
N ALA A 35 25.03 9.69 -9.04
CA ALA A 35 24.56 8.97 -10.23
C ALA A 35 25.30 9.37 -11.52
N GLU A 36 25.74 10.63 -11.63
CA GLU A 36 26.61 11.10 -12.73
C GLU A 36 27.96 10.39 -12.79
N LYS A 37 28.48 9.95 -11.64
CA LYS A 37 29.83 9.35 -11.51
C LYS A 37 29.79 7.83 -11.39
N ASP A 38 28.68 7.28 -10.93
CA ASP A 38 28.49 5.86 -10.70
C ASP A 38 27.26 5.34 -11.46
N PRO A 39 27.47 4.64 -12.60
CA PRO A 39 26.38 4.05 -13.37
C PRO A 39 25.52 3.04 -12.59
N SER A 40 26.08 2.40 -11.55
CA SER A 40 25.32 1.47 -10.72
C SER A 40 24.25 2.19 -9.89
N VAL A 41 24.56 3.40 -9.41
CA VAL A 41 23.60 4.26 -8.69
C VAL A 41 22.54 4.78 -9.65
N ALA A 42 22.92 5.23 -10.85
CA ALA A 42 21.95 5.64 -11.87
C ALA A 42 20.98 4.49 -12.22
N ALA A 43 21.50 3.28 -12.44
CA ALA A 43 20.68 2.10 -12.69
C ALA A 43 19.77 1.74 -11.51
N ALA A 44 20.24 1.91 -10.27
CA ALA A 44 19.43 1.68 -9.07
C ALA A 44 18.26 2.66 -8.98
N VAL A 45 18.49 3.95 -9.26
CA VAL A 45 17.44 4.97 -9.31
C VAL A 45 16.41 4.62 -10.39
N ILE A 46 16.84 4.32 -11.62
CA ILE A 46 15.93 3.92 -12.71
C ILE A 46 15.08 2.71 -12.30
N LYS A 47 15.70 1.67 -11.74
CA LYS A 47 14.97 0.48 -11.25
C LYS A 47 13.96 0.82 -10.16
N PHE A 48 14.31 1.73 -9.25
CA PHE A 48 13.40 2.21 -8.21
C PHE A 48 12.19 2.92 -8.84
N LEU A 49 12.41 3.84 -9.78
CA LEU A 49 11.35 4.57 -10.47
C LEU A 49 10.43 3.64 -11.29
N CYS A 50 10.98 2.67 -12.01
CA CYS A 50 10.18 1.71 -12.76
C CYS A 50 9.30 0.85 -11.84
N ARG A 51 9.83 0.44 -10.68
CA ARG A 51 9.07 -0.32 -9.68
C ARG A 51 7.95 0.52 -9.05
N ASP A 52 8.23 1.77 -8.72
CA ASP A 52 7.25 2.70 -8.16
C ASP A 52 6.11 2.99 -9.15
N ASN A 53 6.45 3.24 -10.42
CA ASN A 53 5.45 3.43 -11.47
C ASN A 53 4.58 2.17 -11.68
N GLY A 54 5.20 0.98 -11.71
CA GLY A 54 4.45 -0.28 -11.79
C GLY A 54 3.47 -0.46 -10.63
N PHE A 55 3.89 -0.12 -9.41
CA PHE A 55 3.03 -0.13 -8.23
C PHE A 55 1.87 0.87 -8.35
N ILE A 56 2.10 2.09 -8.85
CA ILE A 56 1.05 3.09 -9.08
C ILE A 56 0.02 2.59 -10.10
N VAL A 57 0.46 2.04 -11.22
CA VAL A 57 -0.42 1.51 -12.26
C VAL A 57 -1.27 0.36 -11.72
N GLU A 58 -0.67 -0.56 -10.97
CA GLU A 58 -1.40 -1.67 -10.36
C GLU A 58 -2.42 -1.18 -9.32
N LYS A 59 -2.04 -0.21 -8.49
CA LYS A 59 -2.93 0.42 -7.51
C LYS A 59 -4.11 1.13 -8.17
N LEU A 60 -3.86 1.89 -9.24
CA LEU A 60 -4.92 2.51 -10.04
C LEU A 60 -5.87 1.47 -10.63
N ARG A 61 -5.35 0.35 -11.16
CA ARG A 61 -6.18 -0.75 -11.67
C ARG A 61 -7.04 -1.38 -10.57
N ARG A 62 -6.45 -1.67 -9.40
CA ARG A 62 -7.17 -2.22 -8.23
C ARG A 62 -8.27 -1.27 -7.74
N TYR A 63 -8.05 0.05 -7.82
CA TYR A 63 -9.00 1.06 -7.35
C TYR A 63 -9.97 1.58 -8.41
N ALA A 64 -9.77 1.26 -9.68
CA ALA A 64 -10.75 1.51 -10.74
C ALA A 64 -12.03 0.68 -10.54
N ASN A 65 -11.97 -0.38 -9.73
CA ASN A 65 -13.15 -1.16 -9.37
C ASN A 65 -14.08 -0.33 -8.47
N LYS A 66 -15.32 -0.11 -8.93
CA LYS A 66 -16.33 0.68 -8.23
C LYS A 66 -16.88 0.00 -6.97
N HIS A 67 -16.63 -1.30 -6.79
CA HIS A 67 -17.16 -2.06 -5.67
C HIS A 67 -16.29 -1.91 -4.42
N ALA A 68 -16.89 -1.39 -3.33
CA ALA A 68 -16.18 -1.14 -2.07
C ALA A 68 -15.57 -2.41 -1.45
N GLU A 69 -16.21 -3.55 -1.61
CA GLU A 69 -15.68 -4.84 -1.14
C GLU A 69 -14.38 -5.22 -1.87
N ALA A 70 -14.34 -5.06 -3.19
CA ALA A 70 -13.15 -5.32 -3.99
C ALA A 70 -11.98 -4.41 -3.60
N ARG A 71 -12.24 -3.13 -3.30
CA ARG A 71 -11.21 -2.18 -2.83
C ARG A 71 -10.63 -2.60 -1.48
N ILE A 72 -11.46 -3.14 -0.57
CA ILE A 72 -11.02 -3.65 0.73
C ILE A 72 -10.22 -4.95 0.56
N ALA A 73 -10.67 -5.87 -0.29
CA ALA A 73 -9.92 -7.08 -0.60
C ALA A 73 -8.53 -6.75 -1.20
N ALA A 74 -8.50 -5.82 -2.16
CA ALA A 74 -7.26 -5.34 -2.77
C ALA A 74 -6.32 -4.68 -1.75
N PHE A 75 -6.85 -3.89 -0.82
CA PHE A 75 -6.08 -3.30 0.29
C PHE A 75 -5.44 -4.37 1.19
N LEU A 76 -6.18 -5.41 1.56
CA LEU A 76 -5.66 -6.50 2.38
C LEU A 76 -4.57 -7.31 1.65
N VAL A 77 -4.79 -7.57 0.36
CA VAL A 77 -3.81 -8.24 -0.51
C VAL A 77 -2.54 -7.40 -0.63
N GLU A 78 -2.65 -6.10 -0.89
CA GLU A 78 -1.53 -5.16 -0.95
C GLU A 78 -0.72 -5.16 0.36
N PHE A 79 -1.40 -5.11 1.50
CA PHE A 79 -0.77 -5.11 2.81
C PHE A 79 -0.05 -6.43 3.13
N TYR A 80 -0.63 -7.56 2.74
CA TYR A 80 -0.02 -8.89 2.90
C TYR A 80 1.18 -9.08 1.95
N GLU A 81 1.07 -8.64 0.68
CA GLU A 81 2.17 -8.69 -0.28
C GLU A 81 3.36 -7.83 0.18
N MET A 82 3.11 -6.70 0.85
CA MET A 82 4.16 -5.91 1.49
C MET A 82 4.88 -6.69 2.61
N HIS A 83 4.14 -7.44 3.43
CA HIS A 83 4.73 -8.29 4.47
C HIS A 83 5.57 -9.43 3.88
N LEU A 84 5.09 -10.07 2.82
CA LEU A 84 5.84 -11.11 2.12
C LEU A 84 7.19 -10.60 1.60
N ARG A 85 7.23 -9.39 1.05
CA ARG A 85 8.48 -8.78 0.52
C ARG A 85 9.55 -8.57 1.60
N ILE A 86 9.16 -8.44 2.86
CA ILE A 86 10.07 -8.30 4.00
C ILE A 86 10.25 -9.59 4.79
N GLY A 87 9.83 -10.73 4.23
CA GLY A 87 10.02 -12.06 4.85
C GLY A 87 9.06 -12.36 6.00
N ARG A 88 7.88 -11.71 6.03
CA ARG A 88 6.83 -11.93 7.03
C ARG A 88 5.61 -12.60 6.38
N PRO A 89 5.56 -13.95 6.34
CA PRO A 89 4.50 -14.67 5.65
C PRO A 89 3.25 -14.90 6.52
N GLU A 90 3.13 -14.24 7.68
CA GLU A 90 1.95 -14.44 8.52
C GLU A 90 0.68 -13.95 7.80
N THR A 91 -0.32 -14.81 7.73
CA THR A 91 -1.64 -14.47 7.18
C THR A 91 -2.48 -13.64 8.14
N THR A 92 -2.06 -13.51 9.40
CA THR A 92 -2.69 -12.65 10.39
C THR A 92 -2.06 -11.27 10.34
N LEU A 93 -2.86 -10.30 9.87
CA LEU A 93 -2.46 -8.92 9.67
C LEU A 93 -2.86 -8.07 10.87
N HIS A 94 -1.89 -7.35 11.41
CA HIS A 94 -2.11 -6.28 12.38
C HIS A 94 -2.12 -4.95 11.64
N LEU A 95 -3.32 -4.47 11.29
CA LEU A 95 -3.49 -3.23 10.55
C LEU A 95 -3.15 -2.04 11.47
N PRO A 96 -2.17 -1.19 11.14
CA PRO A 96 -1.88 0.00 11.93
C PRO A 96 -2.96 1.07 11.80
N PHE A 97 -3.86 0.91 10.83
CA PHE A 97 -4.89 1.86 10.46
C PHE A 97 -6.20 1.63 11.23
N SER A 98 -6.83 2.73 11.63
CA SER A 98 -8.24 2.78 12.03
C SER A 98 -9.18 2.56 10.83
N ARG A 99 -10.47 2.34 11.10
CA ARG A 99 -11.48 2.20 10.02
C ARG A 99 -11.69 3.53 9.30
N GLU A 100 -11.56 4.64 10.01
CA GLU A 100 -11.55 6.01 9.52
C GLU A 100 -10.39 6.25 8.56
N GLU A 101 -9.17 5.82 8.92
CA GLU A 101 -7.99 5.95 8.07
C GLU A 101 -8.09 5.07 6.82
N ILE A 102 -8.60 3.84 6.94
CA ILE A 102 -8.87 2.97 5.79
C ILE A 102 -9.94 3.59 4.88
N ALA A 103 -11.00 4.15 5.46
CA ALA A 103 -12.06 4.84 4.73
C ALA A 103 -11.52 6.03 3.95
N SER A 104 -10.71 6.88 4.59
CA SER A 104 -10.06 8.02 3.93
C SER A 104 -9.08 7.57 2.84
N TYR A 105 -8.26 6.55 3.11
CA TYR A 105 -7.30 6.02 2.14
C TYR A 105 -7.96 5.41 0.91
N LEU A 106 -9.07 4.71 1.10
CA LEU A 106 -9.84 4.09 0.03
C LEU A 106 -10.98 4.95 -0.45
N ASP A 107 -11.09 6.24 -0.12
CA ASP A 107 -12.23 7.09 -0.54
C ASP A 107 -13.59 6.36 -0.41
N LEU A 108 -13.84 5.83 0.79
CA LEU A 108 -15.06 5.12 1.19
C LEU A 108 -15.63 5.78 2.45
N LYS A 109 -16.90 5.51 2.73
CA LYS A 109 -17.46 5.80 4.06
C LYS A 109 -17.04 4.75 5.07
N ILE A 110 -16.86 5.13 6.33
CA ILE A 110 -16.48 4.20 7.41
C ILE A 110 -17.48 3.06 7.59
N GLU A 111 -18.78 3.32 7.41
CA GLU A 111 -19.83 2.30 7.47
C GLU A 111 -19.69 1.32 6.30
N THR A 112 -19.24 1.79 5.14
CA THR A 112 -18.98 0.94 3.98
C THR A 112 -17.77 0.05 4.22
N VAL A 113 -16.68 0.59 4.78
CA VAL A 113 -15.51 -0.20 5.18
C VAL A 113 -15.94 -1.32 6.14
N SER A 114 -16.67 -0.97 7.20
CA SER A 114 -17.13 -1.94 8.20
C SER A 114 -18.04 -3.02 7.61
N ARG A 115 -18.95 -2.65 6.69
CA ARG A 115 -19.82 -3.60 5.98
C ARG A 115 -19.02 -4.52 5.05
N SER A 116 -18.07 -3.98 4.30
CA SER A 116 -17.20 -4.77 3.41
C SER A 116 -16.37 -5.79 4.19
N PHE A 117 -15.80 -5.41 5.34
CA PHE A 117 -15.09 -6.36 6.20
C PHE A 117 -15.99 -7.50 6.68
N LYS A 118 -17.22 -7.20 7.11
CA LYS A 118 -18.20 -8.23 7.49
C LYS A 118 -18.61 -9.11 6.31
N SER A 119 -18.78 -8.55 5.11
CA SER A 119 -19.12 -9.30 3.90
C SER A 119 -18.02 -10.32 3.53
N LEU A 120 -16.75 -9.88 3.54
CA LEU A 120 -15.61 -10.77 3.30
C LEU A 120 -15.49 -11.87 4.35
N GLU A 121 -15.81 -11.56 5.62
CA GLU A 121 -15.85 -12.55 6.70
C GLU A 121 -16.98 -13.57 6.50
N GLN A 122 -18.18 -13.13 6.10
CA GLN A 122 -19.31 -14.01 5.78
C GLN A 122 -19.01 -14.95 4.61
N GLN A 123 -18.15 -14.53 3.67
CA GLN A 123 -17.67 -15.35 2.56
C GLN A 123 -16.50 -16.28 2.96
N ASN A 124 -16.12 -16.32 4.24
CA ASN A 124 -14.96 -17.06 4.76
C ASN A 124 -13.63 -16.67 4.10
N LEU A 125 -13.52 -15.49 3.49
CA LEU A 125 -12.27 -15.02 2.87
C LEU A 125 -11.30 -14.47 3.90
N ILE A 126 -11.84 -13.94 5.01
CA ILE A 126 -11.09 -13.44 6.15
C ILE A 126 -11.76 -13.86 7.47
N THR A 127 -11.03 -13.72 8.57
CA THR A 127 -11.56 -13.77 9.93
C THR A 127 -11.18 -12.50 10.68
N LEU A 128 -12.16 -11.83 11.30
CA LEU A 128 -11.95 -10.64 12.12
C LEU A 128 -11.82 -11.03 13.59
N HIS A 129 -10.62 -10.91 14.15
CA HIS A 129 -10.41 -11.15 15.59
C HIS A 129 -10.72 -9.89 16.42
N ARG A 130 -10.30 -8.74 15.90
CA ARG A 130 -10.49 -7.40 16.50
C ARG A 130 -10.59 -6.37 15.37
N VAL A 131 -10.93 -5.13 15.71
CA VAL A 131 -11.06 -4.02 14.76
C VAL A 131 -9.85 -3.87 13.81
N ARG A 132 -8.64 -4.15 14.31
CA ARG A 132 -7.37 -4.03 13.58
C ARG A 132 -6.63 -5.34 13.35
N THR A 133 -7.26 -6.49 13.64
CA THR A 133 -6.59 -7.80 13.52
C THR A 133 -7.43 -8.71 12.62
N VAL A 134 -6.86 -9.04 11.46
CA VAL A 134 -7.56 -9.75 10.38
C VAL A 134 -6.70 -10.93 9.93
N THR A 135 -7.24 -12.14 9.96
CA THR A 135 -6.58 -13.30 9.33
C THR A 135 -7.10 -13.48 7.92
N LEU A 136 -6.21 -13.67 6.96
CA LEU A 136 -6.55 -14.04 5.59
C LEU A 136 -6.74 -15.56 5.52
N ASN A 137 -7.97 -15.99 5.23
CA ASN A 137 -8.29 -17.40 5.07
C ASN A 137 -8.04 -17.87 3.63
N SER A 138 -8.19 -16.96 2.65
CA SER A 138 -7.93 -17.26 1.24
C SER A 138 -7.31 -16.06 0.51
N TYR A 139 -5.98 -16.09 0.32
CA TYR A 139 -5.28 -15.10 -0.50
C TYR A 139 -5.80 -15.09 -1.94
N LEU A 140 -5.99 -16.28 -2.53
CA LEU A 140 -6.50 -16.40 -3.90
C LEU A 140 -7.93 -15.88 -4.04
N GLY A 141 -8.79 -16.15 -3.05
CA GLY A 141 -10.17 -15.64 -3.05
C GLY A 141 -10.21 -14.11 -3.00
N LEU A 142 -9.37 -13.48 -2.19
CA LEU A 142 -9.24 -12.02 -2.13
C LEU A 142 -8.66 -11.43 -3.42
N LYS A 143 -7.70 -12.12 -4.04
CA LYS A 143 -7.14 -11.72 -5.33
C LYS A 143 -8.14 -11.88 -6.49
N GLY A 144 -9.18 -12.69 -6.33
CA GLY A 144 -10.25 -12.82 -7.31
C GLY A 144 -11.10 -11.56 -7.52
N PHE A 145 -10.99 -10.56 -6.63
CA PHE A 145 -11.72 -9.29 -6.74
C PHE A 145 -11.05 -8.25 -7.68
N SER A 146 -9.82 -8.50 -8.11
CA SER A 146 -9.01 -7.60 -8.95
C SER A 146 -9.10 -7.86 -10.45
#